data_AF-A0A949W3Y6-F1
#
_entry.id   AF-A0A949W3Y6-F1
#
_cell.length_a   1.000
_cell.length_b   1.000
_cell.length_c   1.000
_cell.angle_alpha   90.00
_cell.angle_beta   90.00
_cell.angle_gamma   90.00
#
_symmetry.space_group_name_H-M   'P 1'
#
loop_
_entity.id
_entity.type
_entity.pdbx_description
1 polymer ?
#
loop_
_entity_poly.entity_id
_entity_poly.type
_entity_poly.pdbx_seq_one_letter_code
_entity_poly.pdbx_strand_id
1 'polypeptide(L)'
;MKKFVFSITGILLFILIYHSSANSAGITITDTLIATMDNTLYEDSEGLYSNGLGQYFFAGVSNTNSIKRGLLYFNPEFNIPPGAEILDVKLRLYMSRTNSGSKNVEIYKVDNKYWGEGSSDATGEEGSGALAEMYDATWIHNYYDTEYWLNPGGDYVSLVSASTIVDGIGYYEWSSPQMIDDVTDWINFDLNNFGWIIIGDETSNNTSKRFNSVQNPDYETRPRLIITYTINNPSLIFTAMTEGLHHVDEGYVLSDTFNVLLKNNFPPYSTADSVFKVHAFLSGISFPNATAGSYYIALKQRNSIETWSNVPKAFTIGPAASHYFTNNDSLAYGNNMVLEKWYYCMYSGDVDQNGVIDGTDGGIIDNDISNFSTGYIITDIDGNYVTDGTDGAICDNNIANFVSKVTP
;
A
#
# COMPACT_ATOMS: atom_id res chain seq x y z
N MET A 1 36.65 62.52 32.05
CA MET A 1 37.11 61.14 31.80
C MET A 1 36.09 60.48 30.88
N LYS A 2 36.34 60.46 29.56
CA LYS A 2 35.40 59.98 28.54
C LYS A 2 35.31 58.45 28.60
N LYS A 3 34.13 57.88 28.84
CA LYS A 3 33.86 56.45 28.69
C LYS A 3 33.79 56.11 27.20
N PHE A 4 34.74 55.32 26.71
CA PHE A 4 34.67 54.68 25.40
C PHE A 4 33.90 53.37 25.53
N VAL A 5 32.82 53.25 24.77
CA VAL A 5 32.12 52.00 24.51
C VAL A 5 32.81 51.35 23.31
N PHE A 6 33.36 50.16 23.47
CA PHE A 6 33.81 49.32 22.35
C PHE A 6 32.68 48.35 22.01
N SER A 7 32.08 48.56 20.84
CA SER A 7 31.22 47.60 20.15
C SER A 7 32.12 46.60 19.42
N ILE A 8 32.01 45.31 19.76
CA ILE A 8 32.62 44.22 18.99
C ILE A 8 31.55 43.69 18.05
N THR A 9 31.61 44.11 16.79
CA THR A 9 30.84 43.50 15.69
C THR A 9 31.68 42.36 15.13
N GLY A 10 31.43 41.14 15.59
CA GLY A 10 31.96 39.92 14.99
C GLY A 10 31.11 39.53 13.77
N ILE A 11 31.70 39.59 12.58
CA ILE A 11 31.10 39.07 11.36
C ILE A 11 31.21 37.53 11.40
N LEU A 12 30.09 36.84 11.65
CA LEU A 12 29.97 35.41 11.42
C LEU A 12 29.91 35.17 9.90
N LEU A 13 30.96 34.56 9.34
CA LEU A 13 30.96 34.07 7.98
C LEU A 13 30.27 32.69 7.96
N PHE A 14 28.97 32.65 7.66
CA PHE A 14 28.28 31.41 7.33
C PHE A 14 28.77 30.92 5.97
N ILE A 15 29.60 29.87 5.95
CA ILE A 15 29.84 29.10 4.74
C ILE A 15 28.59 28.22 4.53
N LEU A 16 27.65 28.71 3.72
CA LEU A 16 26.63 27.85 3.12
C LEU A 16 27.34 26.91 2.15
N ILE A 17 27.56 25.67 2.56
CA ILE A 17 27.86 24.59 1.62
C ILE A 17 26.54 24.25 0.94
N TYR A 18 26.28 24.88 -0.20
CA TYR A 18 25.30 24.34 -1.15
C TYR A 18 25.85 23.01 -1.64
N HIS A 19 25.37 21.91 -1.06
CA HIS A 19 25.36 20.64 -1.78
C HIS A 19 24.31 20.82 -2.87
N SER A 20 24.71 21.27 -4.05
CA SER A 20 23.92 21.00 -5.24
C SER A 20 23.93 19.48 -5.41
N SER A 21 22.90 18.80 -4.91
CA SER A 21 22.56 17.49 -5.45
C SER A 21 22.36 17.72 -6.94
N ALA A 22 23.29 17.21 -7.74
CA ALA A 22 22.95 17.00 -9.13
C ALA A 22 21.79 16.01 -9.09
N ASN A 23 20.55 16.51 -9.20
CA ASN A 23 19.41 15.65 -9.44
C ASN A 23 19.77 14.88 -10.71
N SER A 24 20.12 13.61 -10.55
CA SER A 24 20.06 12.66 -11.64
C SER A 24 18.68 12.84 -12.25
N ALA A 25 18.59 13.12 -13.54
CA ALA A 25 17.30 13.27 -14.20
C ALA A 25 16.51 11.98 -13.92
N GLY A 26 15.39 12.10 -13.22
CA GLY A 26 14.51 10.96 -12.95
C GLY A 26 14.07 10.30 -14.24
N ILE A 27 13.72 9.03 -14.17
CA ILE A 27 13.18 8.31 -15.32
C ILE A 27 11.68 8.54 -15.35
N THR A 28 11.16 9.09 -16.45
CA THR A 28 9.72 9.16 -16.71
C THR A 28 9.26 7.89 -17.41
N ILE A 29 8.22 7.26 -16.88
CA ILE A 29 7.60 6.04 -17.41
C ILE A 29 6.11 6.31 -17.60
N THR A 30 5.52 5.73 -18.66
CA THR A 30 4.07 5.65 -18.83
C THR A 30 3.69 4.17 -18.88
N ASP A 31 2.99 3.71 -17.85
CA ASP A 31 2.43 2.37 -17.78
C ASP A 31 0.94 2.37 -18.08
N THR A 32 0.45 1.23 -18.59
CA THR A 32 -0.96 1.00 -18.87
C THR A 32 -1.41 -0.26 -18.14
N LEU A 33 -2.21 -0.06 -17.10
CA LEU A 33 -2.75 -1.12 -16.26
C LEU A 33 -4.12 -1.55 -16.78
N ILE A 34 -4.44 -2.82 -16.57
CA ILE A 34 -5.76 -3.39 -16.81
C ILE A 34 -6.52 -3.39 -15.48
N ALA A 35 -7.83 -3.13 -15.51
CA ALA A 35 -8.65 -3.33 -14.32
C ALA A 35 -8.53 -4.79 -13.85
N THR A 36 -8.47 -5.00 -12.55
CA THR A 36 -8.37 -6.35 -11.97
C THR A 36 -9.71 -6.89 -11.54
N MET A 37 -10.67 -6.00 -11.25
CA MET A 37 -12.07 -6.34 -10.96
C MET A 37 -12.98 -5.23 -11.48
N ASP A 38 -14.20 -5.60 -11.85
CA ASP A 38 -15.30 -4.66 -12.02
C ASP A 38 -16.65 -5.26 -11.62
N ASN A 39 -17.63 -4.41 -11.39
CA ASN A 39 -18.99 -4.87 -11.10
C ASN A 39 -20.02 -3.77 -11.43
N THR A 40 -21.28 -4.14 -11.59
CA THR A 40 -22.41 -3.21 -11.63
C THR A 40 -23.26 -3.31 -10.37
N LEU A 41 -23.43 -2.18 -9.68
CA LEU A 41 -24.44 -2.02 -8.64
C LEU A 41 -25.78 -1.71 -9.29
N TYR A 42 -26.73 -2.64 -9.24
CA TYR A 42 -28.09 -2.46 -9.73
C TYR A 42 -29.01 -2.02 -8.60
N GLU A 43 -29.62 -0.84 -8.73
CA GLU A 43 -30.56 -0.34 -7.73
C GLU A 43 -31.70 -1.33 -7.49
N ASP A 44 -31.71 -1.87 -6.27
CA ASP A 44 -32.68 -2.82 -5.75
C ASP A 44 -32.71 -2.68 -4.23
N SER A 45 -33.92 -2.61 -3.65
CA SER A 45 -34.08 -2.36 -2.21
C SER A 45 -33.65 -3.53 -1.33
N GLU A 46 -33.61 -4.74 -1.90
CA GLU A 46 -33.15 -5.96 -1.23
C GLU A 46 -31.69 -6.27 -1.56
N GLY A 47 -31.10 -5.54 -2.52
CA GLY A 47 -29.73 -5.72 -2.97
C GLY A 47 -29.50 -7.07 -3.64
N LEU A 48 -30.48 -7.58 -4.41
CA LEU A 48 -30.46 -8.92 -4.98
C LEU A 48 -29.66 -9.07 -6.28
N TYR A 49 -29.22 -7.98 -6.90
CA TYR A 49 -28.64 -8.02 -8.25
C TYR A 49 -27.21 -7.48 -8.30
N SER A 50 -26.37 -8.20 -9.03
CA SER A 50 -24.94 -7.90 -9.30
C SER A 50 -24.58 -8.34 -10.72
N ASN A 51 -23.38 -7.99 -11.19
CA ASN A 51 -22.80 -8.51 -12.42
C ASN A 51 -21.27 -8.32 -12.46
N GLY A 52 -20.54 -9.16 -11.73
CA GLY A 52 -19.08 -9.12 -11.67
C GLY A 52 -18.37 -9.92 -12.76
N LEU A 53 -19.02 -10.93 -13.36
CA LEU A 53 -18.43 -11.76 -14.42
C LEU A 53 -18.99 -11.46 -15.82
N GLY A 54 -19.97 -10.56 -15.92
CA GLY A 54 -20.57 -10.16 -17.19
C GLY A 54 -19.60 -9.39 -18.09
N GLN A 55 -19.91 -9.30 -19.37
CA GLN A 55 -19.08 -8.64 -20.38
C GLN A 55 -19.20 -7.10 -20.37
N TYR A 56 -20.11 -6.56 -19.56
CA TYR A 56 -20.38 -5.14 -19.48
C TYR A 56 -20.69 -4.66 -18.06
N PHE A 57 -20.37 -3.38 -17.81
CA PHE A 57 -20.86 -2.65 -16.65
C PHE A 57 -21.59 -1.36 -17.04
N PHE A 58 -22.36 -0.80 -16.11
CA PHE A 58 -23.31 0.29 -16.41
C PHE A 58 -23.19 1.48 -15.45
N ALA A 59 -23.42 2.68 -15.97
CA ALA A 59 -23.58 3.89 -15.18
C ALA A 59 -24.79 4.71 -15.65
N GLY A 60 -25.58 5.23 -14.70
CA GLY A 60 -26.76 6.06 -14.94
C GLY A 60 -28.09 5.31 -14.83
N VAL A 61 -29.17 5.94 -15.32
CA VAL A 61 -30.55 5.50 -15.12
C VAL A 61 -31.08 4.78 -16.35
N SER A 62 -31.64 3.60 -16.13
CA SER A 62 -32.32 2.81 -17.16
C SER A 62 -33.62 3.48 -17.65
N ASN A 63 -34.20 2.95 -18.73
CA ASN A 63 -35.52 3.39 -19.20
C ASN A 63 -36.68 2.99 -18.26
N THR A 64 -36.44 2.09 -17.30
CA THR A 64 -37.37 1.68 -16.24
C THR A 64 -37.14 2.40 -14.92
N ASN A 65 -36.33 3.47 -14.92
CA ASN A 65 -36.05 4.29 -13.74
C ASN A 65 -35.33 3.56 -12.59
N SER A 66 -34.50 2.56 -12.91
CA SER A 66 -33.55 1.94 -11.99
C SER A 66 -32.14 2.49 -12.25
N ILE A 67 -31.49 2.96 -11.19
CA ILE A 67 -30.11 3.46 -11.17
C ILE A 67 -29.11 2.30 -11.29
N LYS A 68 -27.99 2.56 -11.97
CA LYS A 68 -26.84 1.66 -12.07
C LYS A 68 -25.55 2.44 -11.87
N ARG A 69 -24.62 1.85 -11.13
CA ARG A 69 -23.28 2.39 -10.92
C ARG A 69 -22.24 1.31 -11.22
N GLY A 70 -21.14 1.69 -11.86
CA GLY A 70 -20.03 0.78 -12.11
C GLY A 70 -19.04 0.84 -10.95
N LEU A 71 -18.38 -0.27 -10.64
CA LEU A 71 -17.21 -0.32 -9.77
C LEU A 71 -16.02 -0.78 -10.61
N LEU A 72 -14.85 -0.18 -10.39
CA LEU A 72 -13.60 -0.56 -11.04
C LEU A 72 -12.47 -0.60 -10.02
N TYR A 73 -11.67 -1.66 -10.07
CA TYR A 73 -10.51 -1.82 -9.23
C TYR A 73 -9.24 -2.01 -10.05
N PHE A 74 -8.15 -1.37 -9.63
CA PHE A 74 -6.81 -1.47 -10.22
C PHE A 74 -5.79 -1.64 -9.08
N ASN A 75 -4.67 -2.32 -9.35
CA ASN A 75 -3.58 -2.48 -8.37
C ASN A 75 -2.28 -1.78 -8.84
N PRO A 76 -2.22 -0.43 -8.89
CA PRO A 76 -1.01 0.27 -9.32
C PRO A 76 0.21 -0.01 -8.44
N GLU A 77 0.02 -0.37 -7.18
CA GLU A 77 1.08 -0.64 -6.20
C GLU A 77 1.99 -1.82 -6.58
N PHE A 78 1.54 -2.76 -7.42
CA PHE A 78 2.38 -3.86 -7.92
C PHE A 78 3.14 -3.53 -9.20
N ASN A 79 2.83 -2.41 -9.85
CA ASN A 79 3.42 -2.00 -11.11
C ASN A 79 4.32 -0.77 -10.98
N ILE A 80 3.98 0.12 -10.05
CA ILE A 80 4.66 1.40 -9.86
C ILE A 80 5.64 1.28 -8.69
N PRO A 81 6.93 1.57 -8.89
CA PRO A 81 7.91 1.50 -7.81
C PRO A 81 7.58 2.44 -6.65
N PRO A 82 7.83 2.03 -5.39
CA PRO A 82 7.61 2.86 -4.22
C PRO A 82 8.35 4.20 -4.32
N GLY A 83 7.67 5.30 -3.94
CA GLY A 83 8.22 6.66 -4.00
C GLY A 83 8.31 7.26 -5.41
N ALA A 84 7.66 6.66 -6.41
CA ALA A 84 7.42 7.32 -7.69
C ALA A 84 6.52 8.56 -7.52
N GLU A 85 6.79 9.60 -8.29
CA GLU A 85 5.96 10.80 -8.36
C GLU A 85 5.01 10.69 -9.56
N ILE A 86 3.71 10.61 -9.29
CA ILE A 86 2.69 10.53 -10.33
C ILE A 86 2.54 11.90 -11.01
N LEU A 87 2.65 11.92 -12.35
CA LEU A 87 2.56 13.13 -13.17
C LEU A 87 1.24 13.26 -13.91
N ASP A 88 0.66 12.15 -14.35
CA ASP A 88 -0.62 12.11 -15.08
C ASP A 88 -1.31 10.76 -14.87
N VAL A 89 -2.63 10.80 -14.80
CA VAL A 89 -3.48 9.62 -14.68
C VAL A 89 -4.64 9.76 -15.66
N LYS A 90 -4.89 8.69 -16.42
CA LYS A 90 -6.03 8.58 -17.33
C LYS A 90 -6.74 7.26 -17.17
N LEU A 91 -8.04 7.31 -16.89
CA LEU A 91 -8.92 6.15 -17.03
C LEU A 91 -9.50 6.17 -18.43
N ARG A 92 -9.29 5.10 -19.21
CA ARG A 92 -9.87 4.93 -20.55
C ARG A 92 -10.89 3.80 -20.52
N LEU A 93 -12.14 4.13 -20.88
CA LEU A 93 -13.24 3.18 -21.00
C LEU A 93 -13.80 3.18 -22.42
N TYR A 94 -14.30 2.03 -22.86
CA TYR A 94 -15.02 1.91 -24.13
C TYR A 94 -16.52 1.84 -23.87
N MET A 95 -17.27 2.87 -24.26
CA MET A 95 -18.72 2.89 -24.16
C MET A 95 -19.32 2.15 -25.36
N SER A 96 -19.89 0.97 -25.10
CA SER A 96 -20.33 0.04 -26.14
C SER A 96 -21.81 0.17 -26.51
N ARG A 97 -22.63 0.79 -25.67
CA ARG A 97 -24.06 0.96 -25.95
C ARG A 97 -24.69 2.07 -25.11
N THR A 98 -25.58 2.82 -25.74
CA THR A 98 -26.48 3.77 -25.07
C THR A 98 -27.73 4.01 -25.92
N ASN A 99 -28.79 4.49 -25.28
CA ASN A 99 -29.99 5.03 -25.92
C ASN A 99 -30.24 6.50 -25.49
N SER A 100 -29.23 7.13 -24.89
CA SER A 100 -29.23 8.52 -24.43
C SER A 100 -28.20 9.32 -25.24
N GLY A 101 -28.42 10.63 -25.36
CA GLY A 101 -27.42 11.55 -25.93
C GLY A 101 -26.26 11.82 -24.97
N SER A 102 -25.64 12.98 -25.10
CA SER A 102 -24.49 13.35 -24.28
C SER A 102 -24.88 13.48 -22.81
N LYS A 103 -24.16 12.77 -21.94
CA LYS A 103 -24.36 12.77 -20.48
C LYS A 103 -23.04 12.90 -19.76
N ASN A 104 -23.05 13.63 -18.65
CA ASN A 104 -21.91 13.67 -17.76
C ASN A 104 -21.78 12.32 -17.05
N VAL A 105 -20.58 11.78 -17.00
CA VAL A 105 -20.22 10.59 -16.25
C VAL A 105 -19.03 10.94 -15.38
N GLU A 106 -19.18 10.70 -14.09
CA GLU A 106 -18.25 11.08 -13.04
C GLU A 106 -17.66 9.83 -12.41
N ILE A 107 -16.44 9.95 -11.92
CA ILE A 107 -15.78 8.92 -11.13
C ILE A 107 -15.46 9.46 -9.74
N TYR A 108 -15.60 8.60 -8.74
CA TYR A 108 -15.37 8.93 -7.33
C TYR A 108 -14.57 7.81 -6.67
N LYS A 109 -13.64 8.16 -5.77
CA LYS A 109 -12.90 7.20 -4.94
C LYS A 109 -13.85 6.46 -4.00
N VAL A 110 -13.87 5.13 -4.09
CA VAL A 110 -14.58 4.28 -3.13
C VAL A 110 -13.91 4.43 -1.77
N ASP A 111 -14.69 4.48 -0.71
CA ASP A 111 -14.20 4.81 0.63
C ASP A 111 -14.55 3.73 1.67
N ASN A 112 -13.68 3.58 2.67
CA ASN A 112 -13.81 2.74 3.87
C ASN A 112 -14.00 1.23 3.70
N LYS A 113 -14.41 0.72 2.52
CA LYS A 113 -14.77 -0.70 2.36
C LYS A 113 -14.23 -1.30 1.07
N TYR A 114 -13.60 -2.46 1.20
CA TYR A 114 -13.43 -3.37 0.08
C TYR A 114 -14.79 -3.89 -0.38
N TRP A 115 -14.85 -4.27 -1.65
CA TRP A 115 -15.99 -4.88 -2.26
C TRP A 115 -15.53 -6.08 -3.08
N GLY A 116 -16.40 -7.08 -3.22
CA GLY A 116 -16.11 -8.23 -4.04
C GLY A 116 -16.74 -8.13 -5.43
N GLU A 117 -15.98 -8.52 -6.44
CA GLU A 117 -16.50 -8.76 -7.79
C GLU A 117 -17.53 -9.91 -7.76
N GLY A 118 -17.17 -10.98 -7.05
CA GLY A 118 -17.94 -12.20 -6.89
C GLY A 118 -18.12 -12.98 -8.20
N SER A 119 -19.26 -13.66 -8.38
CA SER A 119 -19.46 -14.67 -9.44
C SER A 119 -20.72 -14.48 -10.28
N SER A 120 -21.53 -13.43 -10.01
CA SER A 120 -22.70 -13.13 -10.83
C SER A 120 -22.34 -12.86 -12.30
N ASP A 121 -22.97 -13.61 -13.21
CA ASP A 121 -22.81 -13.48 -14.67
C ASP A 121 -24.19 -13.26 -15.33
N ALA A 122 -24.51 -11.99 -15.63
CA ALA A 122 -25.73 -11.63 -16.29
C ALA A 122 -25.71 -12.08 -17.76
N THR A 123 -26.84 -12.62 -18.24
CA THR A 123 -26.94 -13.08 -19.63
C THR A 123 -27.41 -11.96 -20.58
N GLY A 124 -27.09 -12.12 -21.86
CA GLY A 124 -27.62 -11.27 -22.93
C GLY A 124 -27.01 -9.87 -22.95
N GLU A 125 -27.84 -8.85 -22.72
CA GLU A 125 -27.41 -7.45 -22.75
C GLU A 125 -27.09 -6.88 -21.36
N GLU A 126 -27.24 -7.69 -20.31
CA GLU A 126 -26.75 -7.46 -18.94
C GLU A 126 -27.35 -6.27 -18.18
N GLY A 127 -28.24 -5.50 -18.80
CA GLY A 127 -28.87 -4.32 -18.18
C GLY A 127 -29.82 -4.62 -17.01
N SER A 128 -30.11 -5.88 -16.71
CA SER A 128 -30.92 -6.30 -15.56
C SER A 128 -30.13 -6.98 -14.45
N GLY A 129 -28.84 -7.24 -14.64
CA GLY A 129 -28.01 -7.99 -13.70
C GLY A 129 -28.34 -9.49 -13.64
N ALA A 130 -27.59 -10.20 -12.81
CA ALA A 130 -27.88 -11.56 -12.34
C ALA A 130 -28.19 -11.53 -10.84
N LEU A 131 -28.77 -12.61 -10.31
CA LEU A 131 -28.93 -12.75 -8.85
C LEU A 131 -27.56 -12.81 -8.19
N ALA A 132 -27.37 -12.01 -7.15
CA ALA A 132 -26.12 -11.94 -6.41
C ALA A 132 -25.77 -13.29 -5.78
N GLU A 133 -24.49 -13.64 -5.89
CA GLU A 133 -23.82 -14.77 -5.27
C GLU A 133 -22.92 -14.30 -4.13
N MET A 134 -22.42 -15.25 -3.35
CA MET A 134 -21.51 -14.95 -2.25
C MET A 134 -20.31 -14.13 -2.76
N TYR A 135 -20.01 -13.08 -2.01
CA TYR A 135 -18.99 -12.07 -2.27
C TYR A 135 -19.29 -11.01 -3.32
N ASP A 136 -20.44 -11.02 -4.00
CA ASP A 136 -20.79 -9.95 -4.92
C ASP A 136 -21.02 -8.62 -4.21
N ALA A 137 -20.62 -7.50 -4.82
CA ALA A 137 -21.12 -6.19 -4.44
C ALA A 137 -22.50 -5.95 -5.07
N THR A 138 -23.43 -5.40 -4.30
CA THR A 138 -24.79 -5.05 -4.75
C THR A 138 -25.13 -3.65 -4.28
N TRP A 139 -26.32 -3.17 -4.62
CA TRP A 139 -26.76 -1.86 -4.15
C TRP A 139 -26.74 -1.72 -2.63
N ILE A 140 -26.92 -2.81 -1.88
CA ILE A 140 -26.99 -2.82 -0.41
C ILE A 140 -25.70 -3.38 0.21
N HIS A 141 -25.03 -4.33 -0.45
CA HIS A 141 -23.92 -5.08 0.11
C HIS A 141 -22.58 -4.73 -0.56
N ASN A 142 -21.51 -4.53 0.20
CA ASN A 142 -20.15 -4.52 -0.36
C ASN A 142 -19.63 -5.95 -0.56
N TYR A 143 -20.08 -6.90 0.28
CA TYR A 143 -19.90 -8.33 0.14
C TYR A 143 -21.21 -9.05 0.46
N TYR A 144 -21.91 -9.53 -0.56
CA TYR A 144 -23.15 -10.29 -0.40
C TYR A 144 -22.88 -11.66 0.24
N ASP A 145 -23.64 -12.14 1.22
CA ASP A 145 -24.76 -11.56 1.98
C ASP A 145 -24.35 -11.16 3.42
N THR A 146 -23.06 -10.86 3.63
CA THR A 146 -22.45 -10.75 4.96
C THR A 146 -22.13 -9.32 5.39
N GLU A 147 -21.82 -8.43 4.45
CA GLU A 147 -21.42 -7.05 4.73
C GLU A 147 -22.19 -6.03 3.90
N TYR A 148 -22.43 -4.86 4.50
CA TYR A 148 -23.26 -3.80 3.95
C TYR A 148 -22.43 -2.57 3.64
N TRP A 149 -22.78 -1.83 2.59
CA TRP A 149 -22.39 -0.42 2.50
C TRP A 149 -23.00 0.37 3.67
N LEU A 150 -22.37 1.46 4.09
CA LEU A 150 -23.00 2.41 5.02
C LEU A 150 -24.16 3.14 4.33
N ASN A 151 -24.02 3.40 3.03
CA ASN A 151 -25.03 4.05 2.20
C ASN A 151 -25.41 3.16 1.00
N PRO A 152 -26.72 2.95 0.73
CA PRO A 152 -27.15 2.26 -0.49
C PRO A 152 -26.56 2.91 -1.75
N GLY A 153 -26.07 2.06 -2.66
CA GLY A 153 -25.41 2.44 -3.90
C GLY A 153 -23.91 2.71 -3.76
N GLY A 154 -23.30 2.33 -2.64
CA GLY A 154 -21.84 2.37 -2.43
C GLY A 154 -21.39 3.53 -1.54
N ASP A 155 -20.28 3.31 -0.82
CA ASP A 155 -19.60 4.33 -0.03
C ASP A 155 -18.45 4.94 -0.85
N TYR A 156 -18.47 6.25 -1.04
CA TYR A 156 -17.45 6.96 -1.83
C TYR A 156 -17.25 8.39 -1.32
N VAL A 157 -16.07 8.94 -1.58
CA VAL A 157 -15.70 10.31 -1.24
C VAL A 157 -16.53 11.27 -2.09
N SER A 158 -17.09 12.33 -1.50
CA SER A 158 -17.95 13.29 -2.23
C SER A 158 -17.21 14.18 -3.23
N LEU A 159 -15.87 14.22 -3.17
CA LEU A 159 -15.03 14.92 -4.12
C LEU A 159 -14.92 14.11 -5.41
N VAL A 160 -15.31 14.71 -6.53
CA VAL A 160 -15.23 14.06 -7.85
C VAL A 160 -13.76 13.84 -8.22
N SER A 161 -13.39 12.59 -8.49
CA SER A 161 -12.06 12.24 -8.98
C SER A 161 -11.87 12.76 -10.40
N ALA A 162 -12.84 12.60 -11.29
CA ALA A 162 -12.86 13.25 -12.61
C ALA A 162 -14.26 13.15 -13.25
N SER A 163 -14.49 13.93 -14.29
CA SER A 163 -15.72 13.87 -15.09
C SER A 163 -15.42 13.97 -16.58
N THR A 164 -16.29 13.36 -17.40
CA THR A 164 -16.22 13.44 -18.85
C THR A 164 -17.62 13.40 -19.44
N ILE A 165 -17.80 14.02 -20.61
CA ILE A 165 -19.06 13.94 -21.36
C ILE A 165 -19.02 12.70 -22.26
N VAL A 166 -19.91 11.76 -22.00
CA VAL A 166 -20.06 10.50 -22.74
C VAL A 166 -21.28 10.58 -23.65
N ASP A 167 -21.10 10.41 -24.96
CA ASP A 167 -22.14 10.52 -25.98
C ASP A 167 -22.40 9.17 -26.67
N GLY A 168 -22.04 9.02 -27.95
CA GLY A 168 -22.17 7.80 -28.76
C GLY A 168 -21.04 6.79 -28.54
N ILE A 169 -21.14 5.63 -29.20
CA ILE A 169 -20.21 4.49 -29.02
C ILE A 169 -18.77 4.90 -29.33
N GLY A 170 -17.83 4.56 -28.45
CA GLY A 170 -16.41 4.88 -28.61
C GLY A 170 -15.62 4.90 -27.31
N TYR A 171 -14.34 5.29 -27.42
CA TYR A 171 -13.47 5.49 -26.26
C TYR A 171 -13.70 6.86 -25.62
N TYR A 172 -13.66 6.87 -24.29
CA TYR A 172 -13.71 8.07 -23.47
C TYR A 172 -12.61 8.02 -22.42
N GLU A 173 -12.09 9.19 -22.05
CA GLU A 173 -11.03 9.35 -21.07
C GLU A 173 -11.47 10.29 -19.94
N TRP A 174 -11.08 9.92 -18.72
CA TRP A 174 -11.14 10.74 -17.52
C TRP A 174 -9.71 11.03 -17.09
N SER A 175 -9.41 12.28 -16.81
CA SER A 175 -8.10 12.74 -16.33
C SER A 175 -8.29 14.01 -15.53
N SER A 176 -7.67 14.08 -14.36
CA SER A 176 -7.70 15.27 -13.51
C SER A 176 -6.55 15.25 -12.50
N PRO A 177 -6.25 16.38 -11.85
CA PRO A 177 -5.37 16.41 -10.69
C PRO A 177 -5.83 15.51 -9.53
N GLN A 178 -7.14 15.40 -9.28
CA GLN A 178 -7.65 14.55 -8.19
C GLN A 178 -7.37 13.06 -8.45
N MET A 179 -7.37 12.61 -9.72
CA MET A 179 -6.98 11.23 -10.03
C MET A 179 -5.50 10.96 -9.74
N ILE A 180 -4.64 11.99 -9.83
CA ILE A 180 -3.23 11.89 -9.43
C ILE A 180 -3.15 11.66 -7.91
N ASP A 181 -3.92 12.42 -7.12
CA ASP A 181 -3.98 12.26 -5.68
C ASP A 181 -4.51 10.87 -5.28
N ASP A 182 -5.60 10.42 -5.92
CA ASP A 182 -6.19 9.10 -5.67
C ASP A 182 -5.19 7.96 -5.89
N VAL A 183 -4.47 7.97 -7.03
CA VAL A 183 -3.46 6.94 -7.35
C VAL A 183 -2.22 7.08 -6.46
N THR A 184 -1.84 8.31 -6.09
CA THR A 184 -0.73 8.56 -5.17
C THR A 184 -1.01 7.93 -3.80
N ASP A 185 -2.24 8.06 -3.29
CA ASP A 185 -2.66 7.40 -2.06
C ASP A 185 -2.57 5.88 -2.18
N TRP A 186 -2.99 5.30 -3.31
CA TRP A 186 -2.97 3.84 -3.52
C TRP A 186 -1.55 3.26 -3.54
N ILE A 187 -0.59 3.92 -4.19
CA ILE A 187 0.79 3.41 -4.30
C ILE A 187 1.62 3.56 -3.01
N ASN A 188 1.12 4.31 -2.02
CA ASN A 188 1.83 4.50 -0.74
C ASN A 188 1.67 3.30 0.23
N PHE A 189 1.02 2.21 -0.22
CA PHE A 189 0.88 0.92 0.50
C PHE A 189 0.13 0.98 1.84
N ASP A 190 -0.60 2.07 2.10
CA ASP A 190 -1.60 2.10 3.16
C ASP A 190 -2.87 1.44 2.59
N LEU A 191 -3.47 0.50 3.32
CA LEU A 191 -4.53 -0.47 2.92
C LEU A 191 -5.88 0.12 2.40
N ASN A 192 -5.85 1.26 1.72
CA ASN A 192 -6.99 2.11 1.38
C ASN A 192 -7.24 2.23 -0.14
N ASN A 193 -6.74 1.28 -0.93
CA ASN A 193 -7.17 1.17 -2.32
C ASN A 193 -8.46 0.35 -2.37
N PHE A 194 -9.59 1.01 -2.63
CA PHE A 194 -10.89 0.38 -2.83
C PHE A 194 -11.41 0.58 -4.28
N GLY A 195 -10.58 1.17 -5.14
CA GLY A 195 -10.94 1.50 -6.52
C GLY A 195 -11.84 2.73 -6.67
N TRP A 196 -12.53 2.81 -7.81
CA TRP A 196 -13.43 3.88 -8.18
C TRP A 196 -14.86 3.37 -8.42
N ILE A 197 -15.84 4.22 -8.08
CA ILE A 197 -17.22 4.09 -8.50
C ILE A 197 -17.50 5.07 -9.65
N ILE A 198 -18.23 4.60 -10.65
CA ILE A 198 -18.57 5.32 -11.88
C ILE A 198 -20.05 5.63 -11.84
N ILE A 199 -20.37 6.93 -11.81
CA ILE A 199 -21.71 7.45 -11.61
C ILE A 199 -22.11 8.25 -12.85
N GLY A 200 -23.22 7.87 -13.48
CA GLY A 200 -23.79 8.60 -14.61
C GLY A 200 -24.74 9.71 -14.15
N ASP A 201 -25.38 10.39 -15.11
CA ASP A 201 -26.47 11.31 -14.78
C ASP A 201 -27.66 10.57 -14.13
N GLU A 202 -27.81 10.71 -12.82
CA GLU A 202 -28.90 10.13 -12.03
C GLU A 202 -30.11 11.07 -11.87
N THR A 203 -30.09 12.23 -12.51
CA THR A 203 -31.13 13.27 -12.36
C THR A 203 -32.28 13.14 -13.36
N SER A 204 -32.11 12.32 -14.39
CA SER A 204 -33.11 12.09 -15.43
C SER A 204 -33.17 10.63 -15.86
N ASN A 205 -34.35 10.19 -16.30
CA ASN A 205 -34.53 8.83 -16.80
C ASN A 205 -33.78 8.64 -18.11
N ASN A 206 -33.44 7.39 -18.43
CA ASN A 206 -32.86 7.01 -19.71
C ASN A 206 -31.53 7.74 -20.01
N THR A 207 -30.61 7.68 -19.06
CA THR A 207 -29.26 8.26 -19.15
C THR A 207 -28.18 7.20 -19.30
N SER A 208 -28.53 5.92 -19.10
CA SER A 208 -27.59 4.80 -18.99
C SER A 208 -26.55 4.74 -20.11
N LYS A 209 -25.29 4.56 -19.70
CA LYS A 209 -24.13 4.23 -20.52
C LYS A 209 -23.65 2.84 -20.14
N ARG A 210 -23.42 1.99 -21.15
CA ARG A 210 -22.82 0.67 -20.99
C ARG A 210 -21.37 0.72 -21.43
N PHE A 211 -20.47 0.24 -20.58
CA PHE A 211 -19.05 0.11 -20.84
C PHE A 211 -18.65 -1.36 -20.90
N ASN A 212 -17.59 -1.67 -21.63
CA ASN A 212 -17.02 -3.02 -21.64
C ASN A 212 -16.28 -3.29 -20.33
N SER A 213 -16.53 -4.45 -19.72
CA SER A 213 -15.90 -4.93 -18.48
C SER A 213 -14.52 -5.53 -18.73
N VAL A 214 -13.83 -5.95 -17.66
CA VAL A 214 -12.62 -6.74 -17.68
C VAL A 214 -12.87 -8.15 -18.22
N GLN A 215 -14.08 -8.70 -18.13
CA GLN A 215 -14.45 -10.01 -18.71
C GLN A 215 -14.81 -9.91 -20.20
N ASN A 216 -14.95 -8.71 -20.77
CA ASN A 216 -15.29 -8.54 -22.18
C ASN A 216 -14.31 -9.30 -23.10
N PRO A 217 -14.79 -10.07 -24.10
CA PRO A 217 -13.92 -10.88 -24.96
C PRO A 217 -12.98 -10.05 -25.85
N ASP A 218 -13.29 -8.78 -26.10
CA ASP A 218 -12.40 -7.86 -26.82
C ASP A 218 -11.43 -7.15 -25.87
N TYR A 219 -10.23 -7.72 -25.74
CA TYR A 219 -9.17 -7.25 -24.85
C TYR A 219 -8.76 -5.79 -25.06
N GLU A 220 -8.90 -5.23 -26.26
CA GLU A 220 -8.48 -3.85 -26.57
C GLU A 220 -9.47 -2.79 -26.03
N THR A 221 -10.70 -3.21 -25.75
CA THR A 221 -11.78 -2.34 -25.27
C THR A 221 -12.00 -2.40 -23.76
N ARG A 222 -11.32 -3.33 -23.08
CA ARG A 222 -11.38 -3.47 -21.61
C ARG A 222 -10.87 -2.21 -20.91
N PRO A 223 -11.32 -1.93 -19.67
CA PRO A 223 -10.89 -0.77 -18.90
C PRO A 223 -9.36 -0.71 -18.77
N ARG A 224 -8.81 0.51 -18.89
CA ARG A 224 -7.38 0.78 -18.75
C ARG A 224 -7.12 1.99 -17.87
N LEU A 225 -6.15 1.86 -16.98
CA LEU A 225 -5.59 2.98 -16.23
C LEU A 225 -4.19 3.27 -16.76
N ILE A 226 -4.02 4.42 -17.36
CA ILE A 226 -2.75 4.87 -17.94
C ILE A 226 -2.14 5.86 -16.95
N ILE A 227 -0.93 5.60 -16.50
CA ILE A 227 -0.27 6.38 -15.46
C ILE A 227 1.10 6.79 -15.97
N THR A 228 1.37 8.09 -15.97
CA THR A 228 2.70 8.63 -16.22
C THR A 228 3.31 9.08 -14.90
N TYR A 229 4.52 8.66 -14.61
CA TYR A 229 5.19 8.94 -13.34
C TYR A 229 6.70 9.09 -13.52
N THR A 230 7.36 9.69 -12.53
CA THR A 230 8.83 9.77 -12.47
C THR A 230 9.40 9.00 -11.30
N ILE A 231 10.54 8.35 -11.52
CA ILE A 231 11.32 7.70 -10.47
C ILE A 231 12.62 8.47 -10.33
N ASN A 232 12.83 9.04 -9.15
CA ASN A 232 14.02 9.83 -8.84
C ASN A 232 15.03 9.05 -7.98
N ASN A 233 14.57 8.04 -7.24
CA ASN A 233 15.32 7.38 -6.19
C ASN A 233 15.25 5.85 -6.34
N PRO A 234 16.29 5.12 -5.91
CA PRO A 234 16.18 3.68 -5.75
C PRO A 234 15.13 3.30 -4.70
N SER A 235 14.47 2.16 -4.91
CA SER A 235 13.42 1.65 -4.01
C SER A 235 13.59 0.16 -3.71
N LEU A 236 12.95 -0.27 -2.62
CA LEU A 236 12.94 -1.64 -2.13
C LEU A 236 11.50 -2.08 -1.85
N ILE A 237 11.15 -3.28 -2.30
CA ILE A 237 10.02 -4.05 -1.81
C ILE A 237 10.58 -5.16 -0.92
N PHE A 238 10.13 -5.23 0.33
CA PHE A 238 10.63 -6.23 1.27
C PHE A 238 9.54 -6.82 2.15
N THR A 239 9.81 -8.04 2.64
CA THR A 239 9.08 -8.60 3.77
C THR A 239 9.97 -8.77 4.98
N ALA A 240 9.45 -8.47 6.16
CA ALA A 240 10.08 -8.72 7.45
C ALA A 240 9.03 -8.93 8.53
N MET A 241 9.37 -9.73 9.54
CA MET A 241 8.55 -9.98 10.71
C MET A 241 9.46 -10.09 11.93
N THR A 242 8.92 -9.77 13.10
CA THR A 242 9.61 -9.87 14.38
C THR A 242 8.93 -10.96 15.20
N GLU A 243 9.71 -11.88 15.77
CA GLU A 243 9.24 -13.08 16.46
C GLU A 243 8.17 -12.77 17.52
N GLY A 244 8.37 -11.77 18.38
CA GLY A 244 7.40 -11.41 19.41
C GLY A 244 6.08 -10.85 18.88
N LEU A 245 6.09 -10.18 17.72
CA LEU A 245 4.93 -9.51 17.15
C LEU A 245 4.11 -10.41 16.20
N HIS A 246 4.49 -11.68 16.10
CA HIS A 246 3.93 -12.65 15.19
C HIS A 246 2.75 -13.41 15.84
N HIS A 247 1.56 -12.81 15.75
CA HIS A 247 0.30 -13.36 16.30
C HIS A 247 -0.53 -14.13 15.26
N VAL A 248 0.12 -14.81 14.31
CA VAL A 248 -0.61 -15.45 13.19
C VAL A 248 -1.56 -16.55 13.63
N ASP A 249 -1.35 -17.16 14.80
CA ASP A 249 -2.29 -18.12 15.40
C ASP A 249 -3.63 -17.44 15.76
N GLU A 250 -3.61 -16.13 15.99
CA GLU A 250 -4.78 -15.29 16.21
C GLU A 250 -5.28 -14.62 14.91
N GLY A 251 -4.63 -14.92 13.78
CA GLY A 251 -5.01 -14.46 12.45
C GLY A 251 -4.52 -13.06 12.08
N TYR A 252 -3.61 -12.47 12.86
CA TYR A 252 -3.07 -11.13 12.58
C TYR A 252 -1.56 -11.01 12.83
N VAL A 253 -0.97 -9.92 12.35
CA VAL A 253 0.44 -9.56 12.59
C VAL A 253 0.43 -8.13 13.08
N LEU A 254 1.10 -7.85 14.19
CA LEU A 254 1.18 -6.48 14.72
C LEU A 254 2.17 -5.67 13.88
N SER A 255 1.73 -4.48 13.45
CA SER A 255 2.63 -3.52 12.82
C SER A 255 3.53 -2.86 13.86
N ASP A 256 4.78 -2.62 13.50
CA ASP A 256 5.69 -1.81 14.30
C ASP A 256 6.59 -0.93 13.43
N THR A 257 7.41 -0.11 14.07
CA THR A 257 8.35 0.77 13.39
C THR A 257 9.69 0.08 13.12
N PHE A 258 10.11 0.17 11.87
CA PHE A 258 11.40 -0.31 11.40
C PHE A 258 12.24 0.85 10.91
N ASN A 259 13.54 0.81 11.20
CA ASN A 259 14.54 1.56 10.48
C ASN A 259 15.20 0.62 9.47
N VAL A 260 14.91 0.85 8.19
CA VAL A 260 15.45 0.08 7.07
C VAL A 260 16.63 0.84 6.50
N LEU A 261 17.81 0.23 6.54
CA LEU A 261 19.07 0.86 6.14
C LEU A 261 19.63 0.21 4.88
N LEU A 262 20.15 1.04 3.98
CA LEU A 262 21.08 0.60 2.96
C LEU A 262 22.51 0.77 3.48
N LYS A 263 23.25 -0.34 3.53
CA LYS A 263 24.64 -0.39 4.00
C LYS A 263 25.54 -0.62 2.80
N ASN A 264 26.60 0.18 2.66
CA ASN A 264 27.60 0.00 1.61
C ASN A 264 28.11 -1.44 1.60
N ASN A 265 28.46 -1.99 0.43
CA ASN A 265 28.92 -3.39 0.29
C ASN A 265 30.43 -3.58 0.53
N PHE A 266 31.08 -2.62 1.20
CA PHE A 266 32.50 -2.67 1.53
C PHE A 266 32.72 -2.16 2.96
N PRO A 267 33.70 -2.70 3.72
CA PRO A 267 34.04 -2.21 5.05
C PRO A 267 34.35 -0.70 5.05
N PRO A 268 33.86 0.08 6.03
CA PRO A 268 33.21 -0.36 7.28
C PRO A 268 31.67 -0.50 7.18
N TYR A 269 31.14 -0.75 5.97
CA TYR A 269 29.70 -0.93 5.70
C TYR A 269 28.84 0.22 6.24
N SER A 270 29.34 1.46 6.03
CA SER A 270 28.64 2.68 6.46
C SER A 270 27.25 2.75 5.83
N THR A 271 26.31 3.35 6.56
CA THR A 271 24.95 3.58 6.05
C THR A 271 25.00 4.58 4.90
N ALA A 272 24.47 4.18 3.74
CA ALA A 272 24.30 5.03 2.57
C ALA A 272 22.99 5.82 2.64
N ASP A 273 21.91 5.18 3.10
CA ASP A 273 20.62 5.81 3.37
C ASP A 273 19.83 4.99 4.40
N SER A 274 18.79 5.59 4.97
CA SER A 274 17.91 4.94 5.93
C SER A 274 16.50 5.51 5.87
N VAL A 275 15.50 4.66 6.02
CA VAL A 275 14.09 5.02 6.02
C VAL A 275 13.42 4.45 7.26
N PHE A 276 12.70 5.30 7.99
CA PHE A 276 11.84 4.87 9.08
C PHE A 276 10.43 4.62 8.56
N LYS A 277 9.84 3.46 8.85
CA LYS A 277 8.51 3.06 8.34
C LYS A 277 7.74 2.20 9.34
N VAL A 278 6.44 2.42 9.45
CA VAL A 278 5.52 1.45 10.06
C VAL A 278 5.33 0.27 9.09
N HIS A 279 5.59 -0.93 9.58
CA HIS A 279 5.66 -2.15 8.79
C HIS A 279 5.08 -3.32 9.59
N ALA A 280 4.29 -4.16 8.92
CA ALA A 280 3.74 -5.39 9.51
C ALA A 280 4.21 -6.65 8.79
N PHE A 281 4.30 -6.62 7.46
CA PHE A 281 4.67 -7.79 6.69
C PHE A 281 5.33 -7.46 5.35
N LEU A 282 4.60 -6.86 4.40
CA LEU A 282 5.11 -6.47 3.08
C LEU A 282 5.10 -4.95 2.97
N SER A 283 6.18 -4.35 2.47
CA SER A 283 6.22 -2.91 2.24
C SER A 283 7.13 -2.51 1.10
N GLY A 284 6.74 -1.44 0.41
CA GLY A 284 7.58 -0.67 -0.49
C GLY A 284 8.15 0.58 0.20
N ILE A 285 9.44 0.89 -0.05
CA ILE A 285 10.11 2.11 0.41
C ILE A 285 11.03 2.68 -0.68
N SER A 286 11.21 4.00 -0.68
CA SER A 286 12.20 4.70 -1.52
C SER A 286 13.32 5.28 -0.66
N PHE A 287 14.53 5.33 -1.21
CA PHE A 287 15.73 5.81 -0.52
C PHE A 287 16.19 7.14 -1.14
N PRO A 288 15.74 8.30 -0.62
CA PRO A 288 15.97 9.60 -1.23
C PRO A 288 17.42 10.08 -1.23
N ASN A 289 18.27 9.51 -0.38
CA ASN A 289 19.70 9.87 -0.31
C ASN A 289 20.60 8.79 -0.94
N ALA A 290 20.06 7.62 -1.26
CA ALA A 290 20.81 6.58 -1.94
C ALA A 290 20.95 6.86 -3.44
N THR A 291 22.07 6.44 -4.00
CA THR A 291 22.27 6.41 -5.45
C THR A 291 22.11 4.99 -5.97
N ALA A 292 21.98 4.81 -7.29
CA ALA A 292 22.04 3.46 -7.86
C ALA A 292 23.39 2.79 -7.52
N GLY A 293 23.34 1.53 -7.11
CA GLY A 293 24.51 0.87 -6.53
C GLY A 293 24.17 -0.52 -5.99
N SER A 294 25.08 -1.09 -5.22
CA SER A 294 24.86 -2.39 -4.57
C SER A 294 25.04 -2.24 -3.07
N TYR A 295 24.01 -2.63 -2.31
CA TYR A 295 23.92 -2.39 -0.87
C TYR A 295 23.42 -3.63 -0.15
N TYR A 296 23.93 -3.87 1.06
CA TYR A 296 23.23 -4.71 2.01
C TYR A 296 22.00 -3.98 2.53
N ILE A 297 20.93 -4.72 2.81
CA ILE A 297 19.74 -4.23 3.51
C ILE A 297 19.90 -4.62 4.96
N ALA A 298 19.83 -3.67 5.89
CA ALA A 298 19.81 -3.94 7.32
C ALA A 298 18.47 -3.47 7.90
N LEU A 299 17.88 -4.30 8.74
CA LEU A 299 16.63 -4.01 9.44
C LEU A 299 16.92 -3.82 10.91
N LYS A 300 16.40 -2.73 11.49
CA LYS A 300 16.37 -2.48 12.92
C LYS A 300 14.95 -2.24 13.36
N GLN A 301 14.57 -2.85 14.47
CA GLN A 301 13.31 -2.58 15.17
C GLN A 301 13.63 -2.49 16.68
N ARG A 302 12.71 -1.93 17.47
CA ARG A 302 12.94 -1.45 18.83
C ARG A 302 13.53 -2.47 19.81
N ASN A 303 13.26 -3.77 19.63
CA ASN A 303 13.58 -4.83 20.60
C ASN A 303 13.99 -6.15 19.93
N SER A 304 14.52 -6.08 18.71
CA SER A 304 15.00 -7.24 17.96
C SER A 304 16.43 -7.07 17.48
N ILE A 305 17.06 -8.20 17.18
CA ILE A 305 18.41 -8.23 16.62
C ILE A 305 18.41 -7.60 15.22
N GLU A 306 19.32 -6.66 15.03
CA GLU A 306 19.58 -6.06 13.71
C GLU A 306 19.91 -7.17 12.69
N THR A 307 19.06 -7.31 11.67
CA THR A 307 19.14 -8.41 10.70
C THR A 307 19.54 -7.87 9.33
N TRP A 308 20.53 -8.51 8.69
CA TRP A 308 21.09 -8.08 7.42
C TRP A 308 20.74 -9.04 6.31
N SER A 309 20.57 -8.53 5.08
CA SER A 309 20.43 -9.36 3.89
C SER A 309 21.67 -10.23 3.69
N ASN A 310 21.49 -11.47 3.24
CA ASN A 310 22.57 -12.42 3.03
C ASN A 310 23.64 -11.97 2.02
N VAL A 311 23.24 -11.15 1.04
CA VAL A 311 24.12 -10.60 0.01
C VAL A 311 23.72 -9.16 -0.32
N PRO A 312 24.63 -8.34 -0.86
CA PRO A 312 24.27 -7.04 -1.42
C PRO A 312 23.22 -7.20 -2.54
N LYS A 313 22.20 -6.35 -2.53
CA LYS A 313 21.22 -6.23 -3.61
C LYS A 313 21.59 -5.08 -4.53
N ALA A 314 21.31 -5.23 -5.82
CA ALA A 314 21.48 -4.16 -6.80
C ALA A 314 20.25 -3.24 -6.75
N PHE A 315 20.52 -1.94 -6.69
CA PHE A 315 19.56 -0.86 -6.64
C PHE A 315 19.75 0.03 -7.88
N THR A 316 18.65 0.32 -8.58
CA THR A 316 18.62 1.17 -9.77
C THR A 316 17.60 2.28 -9.60
N ILE A 317 17.77 3.40 -10.32
CA ILE A 317 16.68 4.34 -10.55
C ILE A 317 15.78 3.69 -11.62
N GLY A 318 14.60 3.22 -11.24
CA GLY A 318 13.77 2.36 -12.08
C GLY A 318 13.02 1.31 -11.27
N PRO A 319 12.99 0.04 -11.71
CA PRO A 319 12.35 -1.04 -10.96
C PRO A 319 12.89 -1.16 -9.54
N ALA A 320 11.99 -1.42 -8.58
CA ALA A 320 12.35 -1.65 -7.20
C ALA A 320 13.21 -2.92 -7.06
N ALA A 321 14.21 -2.88 -6.18
CA ALA A 321 14.85 -4.10 -5.70
C ALA A 321 13.85 -4.87 -4.82
N SER A 322 14.02 -6.19 -4.73
CA SER A 322 13.18 -7.02 -3.85
C SER A 322 14.01 -7.87 -2.89
N HIS A 323 13.55 -7.97 -1.64
CA HIS A 323 14.15 -8.88 -0.65
C HIS A 323 13.15 -9.33 0.41
N TYR A 324 12.87 -10.64 0.47
CA TYR A 324 11.78 -11.19 1.29
C TYR A 324 12.33 -12.04 2.44
N PHE A 325 12.69 -11.42 3.58
CA PHE A 325 13.33 -12.13 4.69
C PHE A 325 12.46 -13.31 5.21
N THR A 326 11.14 -13.16 5.17
CA THR A 326 10.20 -14.12 5.74
C THR A 326 10.12 -15.46 5.02
N ASN A 327 10.69 -15.59 3.82
CA ASN A 327 10.58 -16.80 3.01
C ASN A 327 11.59 -17.90 3.40
N ASN A 328 12.79 -17.51 3.85
CA ASN A 328 13.87 -18.46 4.17
C ASN A 328 14.95 -17.80 5.04
N ASP A 329 15.45 -18.50 6.05
CA ASP A 329 16.56 -18.03 6.90
C ASP A 329 17.81 -17.67 6.10
N SER A 330 18.10 -18.39 5.01
CA SER A 330 19.26 -18.10 4.16
C SER A 330 19.22 -16.76 3.43
N LEU A 331 18.09 -16.03 3.51
CA LEU A 331 17.97 -14.66 3.03
C LEU A 331 18.54 -13.64 4.03
N ALA A 332 18.75 -14.03 5.29
CA ALA A 332 19.54 -13.27 6.25
C ALA A 332 21.01 -13.69 6.24
N TYR A 333 21.89 -12.74 6.55
CA TYR A 333 23.31 -13.00 6.68
C TYR A 333 23.58 -13.99 7.80
N GLY A 334 24.33 -15.06 7.51
CA GLY A 334 24.61 -16.13 8.47
C GLY A 334 23.40 -16.99 8.84
N ASN A 335 22.30 -16.94 8.07
CA ASN A 335 21.04 -17.62 8.39
C ASN A 335 20.44 -17.20 9.74
N ASN A 336 20.65 -15.95 10.14
CA ASN A 336 20.36 -15.45 11.48
C ASN A 336 18.88 -15.05 11.67
N MET A 337 17.99 -16.03 11.56
CA MET A 337 16.54 -15.87 11.72
C MET A 337 15.90 -17.11 12.35
N VAL A 338 14.79 -16.93 13.06
CA VAL A 338 13.99 -18.02 13.64
C VAL A 338 12.81 -18.36 12.75
N LEU A 339 12.50 -19.65 12.61
CA LEU A 339 11.27 -20.07 11.97
C LEU A 339 10.14 -20.08 12.99
N GLU A 340 9.24 -19.10 12.90
CA GLU A 340 8.01 -19.07 13.68
C GLU A 340 6.85 -19.54 12.82
N LYS A 341 6.40 -20.78 13.07
CA LYS A 341 5.37 -21.49 12.30
C LYS A 341 5.73 -21.61 10.81
N TRP A 342 5.28 -20.64 10.00
CA TRP A 342 5.37 -20.63 8.54
C TRP A 342 6.30 -19.54 8.00
N TYR A 343 6.70 -18.58 8.84
CA TYR A 343 7.51 -17.44 8.42
C TYR A 343 8.81 -17.39 9.21
N TYR A 344 9.87 -16.96 8.52
CA TYR A 344 11.11 -16.61 9.19
C TYR A 344 11.00 -15.20 9.78
N CYS A 345 11.35 -15.07 11.05
CA CYS A 345 11.27 -13.83 11.81
C CYS A 345 12.65 -13.40 12.32
N MET A 346 12.79 -12.09 12.54
CA MET A 346 13.90 -11.52 13.30
C MET A 346 13.75 -11.93 14.76
N TYR A 347 14.86 -12.35 15.37
CA TYR A 347 14.91 -12.71 16.79
C TYR A 347 14.57 -11.50 17.67
N SER A 348 13.69 -11.71 18.64
CA SER A 348 13.30 -10.67 19.61
C SER A 348 14.06 -10.82 20.93
N GLY A 349 14.30 -9.71 21.62
CA GLY A 349 14.92 -9.71 22.95
C GLY A 349 16.14 -8.80 23.09
N ASP A 350 16.68 -8.22 22.01
CA ASP A 350 17.78 -7.22 22.08
C ASP A 350 17.18 -5.84 22.42
N VAL A 351 16.78 -5.65 23.68
CA VAL A 351 16.08 -4.44 24.15
C VAL A 351 17.04 -3.29 24.40
N ASP A 352 18.31 -3.57 24.67
CA ASP A 352 19.34 -2.54 24.83
C ASP A 352 20.07 -2.18 23.51
N GLN A 353 19.77 -2.90 22.43
CA GLN A 353 20.27 -2.70 21.07
C GLN A 353 21.81 -2.82 20.96
N ASN A 354 22.41 -3.66 21.79
CA ASN A 354 23.86 -3.91 21.78
C ASN A 354 24.29 -4.94 20.72
N GLY A 355 23.33 -5.68 20.14
CA GLY A 355 23.57 -6.71 19.12
C GLY A 355 23.81 -8.11 19.67
N VAL A 356 23.53 -8.37 20.95
CA VAL A 356 23.57 -9.67 21.61
C VAL A 356 22.36 -9.75 22.54
N ILE A 357 21.61 -10.84 22.49
CA ILE A 357 20.52 -11.08 23.44
C ILE A 357 21.13 -11.82 24.64
N ASP A 358 21.27 -11.13 25.77
CA ASP A 358 21.88 -11.70 26.97
C ASP A 358 21.16 -11.34 28.29
N GLY A 359 21.75 -11.73 29.42
CA GLY A 359 21.14 -11.49 30.74
C GLY A 359 20.97 -10.02 31.10
N THR A 360 21.61 -9.09 30.38
CA THR A 360 21.39 -7.65 30.51
C THR A 360 20.01 -7.28 29.97
N ASP A 361 19.64 -7.82 28.81
CA ASP A 361 18.31 -7.65 28.23
C ASP A 361 17.23 -8.24 29.13
N GLY A 362 17.43 -9.49 29.56
CA GLY A 362 16.54 -10.16 30.50
C GLY A 362 16.35 -9.37 31.80
N GLY A 363 17.44 -8.80 32.33
CA GLY A 363 17.38 -7.94 33.51
C GLY A 363 16.60 -6.63 33.30
N ILE A 364 16.65 -6.04 32.11
CA ILE A 364 15.84 -4.85 31.77
C ILE A 364 14.36 -5.22 31.77
N ILE A 365 14.01 -6.34 31.12
CA ILE A 365 12.63 -6.84 31.04
C ILE A 365 12.11 -7.20 32.44
N ASP A 366 12.85 -7.97 33.24
CA ASP A 366 12.48 -8.38 34.59
C ASP A 366 12.20 -7.20 35.54
N ASN A 367 12.96 -6.10 35.38
CA ASN A 367 12.72 -4.87 36.13
C ASN A 367 11.36 -4.26 35.76
N ASP A 368 11.00 -4.24 34.48
CA ASP A 368 9.72 -3.72 34.00
C ASP A 368 8.54 -4.64 34.33
N ILE A 369 8.73 -5.96 34.31
CA ILE A 369 7.76 -6.94 34.85
C ILE A 369 7.48 -6.63 36.33
N SER A 370 8.53 -6.43 37.13
CA SER A 370 8.41 -6.14 38.57
C SER A 370 7.71 -4.81 38.85
N ASN A 371 7.79 -3.86 37.91
CA ASN A 371 7.15 -2.55 37.99
C ASN A 371 5.74 -2.52 37.40
N PHE A 372 5.26 -3.63 36.81
CA PHE A 372 4.00 -3.69 36.06
C PHE A 372 3.95 -2.61 34.97
N SER A 373 5.06 -2.45 34.25
CA SER A 373 5.18 -1.47 33.17
C SER A 373 4.20 -1.78 32.03
N THR A 374 3.58 -0.75 31.47
CA THR A 374 2.56 -0.86 30.42
C THR A 374 2.74 0.23 29.36
N GLY A 375 2.14 -0.01 28.20
CA GLY A 375 2.20 0.87 27.04
C GLY A 375 3.19 0.39 25.99
N TYR A 376 3.43 1.25 25.00
CA TYR A 376 4.38 0.99 23.93
C TYR A 376 5.81 1.26 24.43
N ILE A 377 6.46 0.23 24.96
CA ILE A 377 7.81 0.29 25.55
C ILE A 377 8.71 -0.79 24.98
N ILE A 378 10.02 -0.66 25.16
CA ILE A 378 11.01 -1.56 24.54
C ILE A 378 10.90 -3.00 25.08
N THR A 379 10.46 -3.16 26.32
CA THR A 379 10.30 -4.46 27.00
C THR A 379 8.98 -5.16 26.71
N ASP A 380 8.03 -4.48 26.07
CA ASP A 380 6.83 -5.09 25.50
C ASP A 380 7.24 -5.72 24.16
N ILE A 381 7.67 -6.98 24.22
CA ILE A 381 8.19 -7.77 23.11
C ILE A 381 7.05 -8.35 22.29
N ASP A 382 6.00 -8.84 22.95
CA ASP A 382 4.85 -9.43 22.26
C ASP A 382 3.86 -8.39 21.73
N GLY A 383 3.96 -7.13 22.17
CA GLY A 383 3.15 -6.02 21.64
C GLY A 383 1.74 -5.98 22.24
N ASN A 384 1.51 -6.64 23.37
CA ASN A 384 0.22 -6.63 24.05
C ASN A 384 0.02 -5.39 24.97
N TYR A 385 0.99 -4.47 25.01
CA TYR A 385 1.04 -3.26 25.84
C TYR A 385 1.23 -3.50 27.34
N VAL A 386 1.68 -4.68 27.75
CA VAL A 386 1.99 -5.03 29.13
C VAL A 386 3.29 -5.81 29.13
N THR A 387 4.30 -5.34 29.87
CA THR A 387 5.51 -6.13 30.07
C THR A 387 5.26 -7.18 31.15
N ASP A 388 5.23 -8.45 30.76
CA ASP A 388 5.04 -9.58 31.67
C ASP A 388 5.93 -10.79 31.36
N GLY A 389 5.61 -11.95 31.97
CA GLY A 389 6.41 -13.16 31.79
C GLY A 389 6.41 -13.73 30.37
N THR A 390 5.47 -13.36 29.50
CA THR A 390 5.49 -13.76 28.09
C THR A 390 6.62 -13.08 27.33
N ASP A 391 6.87 -11.79 27.58
CA ASP A 391 8.00 -11.06 27.02
C ASP A 391 9.33 -11.63 27.50
N GLY A 392 9.44 -11.85 28.81
CA GLY A 392 10.62 -12.45 29.43
C GLY A 392 10.94 -13.82 28.83
N ALA A 393 9.92 -14.66 28.61
CA ALA A 393 10.10 -15.99 28.02
C ALA A 393 10.67 -15.94 26.59
N ILE A 394 10.26 -14.97 25.77
CA ILE A 394 10.81 -14.80 24.41
C ILE A 394 12.30 -14.43 24.49
N CYS A 395 12.65 -13.46 25.34
CA CYS A 395 14.04 -13.07 25.54
C CYS A 395 14.88 -14.24 26.07
N ASP A 396 14.44 -14.92 27.13
CA ASP A 396 15.15 -16.03 27.77
C ASP A 396 15.43 -17.19 26.80
N ASN A 397 14.49 -17.51 25.91
CA ASN A 397 14.70 -18.53 24.88
C ASN A 397 15.85 -18.15 23.94
N ASN A 398 15.94 -16.87 23.56
CA ASN A 398 16.98 -16.37 22.68
C ASN A 398 18.34 -16.17 23.38
N ILE A 399 18.34 -15.85 24.68
CA ILE A 399 19.53 -15.92 25.53
C ILE A 399 20.08 -17.34 25.54
N ALA A 400 19.22 -18.35 25.77
CA ALA A 400 19.62 -19.75 25.83
C ALA A 400 20.18 -20.26 24.49
N ASN A 401 19.75 -19.68 23.38
CA ASN A 401 20.23 -19.96 22.03
C ASN A 401 21.49 -19.16 21.63
N PHE A 402 22.01 -18.30 22.50
CA PHE A 402 23.16 -17.41 22.24
C PHE A 402 22.96 -16.53 20.99
N VAL A 403 21.73 -16.05 20.80
CA VAL A 403 21.39 -15.23 19.64
C VAL A 403 22.19 -13.93 19.69
N SER A 404 22.84 -13.61 18.58
CA SER A 404 23.59 -12.37 18.41
C SER A 404 23.51 -11.91 16.97
N LYS A 405 23.82 -10.63 16.75
CA LYS A 405 23.85 -10.01 15.45
C LYS A 405 24.96 -10.62 14.59
N VAL A 406 24.63 -11.01 13.37
CA VAL A 406 25.59 -11.47 12.36
C VAL A 406 25.58 -10.51 11.17
N THR A 407 26.74 -9.93 10.85
CA THR A 407 26.91 -8.98 9.75
C THR A 407 28.08 -9.35 8.83
N PRO A 408 28.14 -8.80 7.61
CA PRO A 408 29.26 -8.96 6.67
C PRO A 408 30.64 -8.54 7.16
#